data_AF-A0A2G5VKY7-F1
#
_entry.id   AF-A0A2G5VKY7-F1
#
_cell.length_a   1.000
_cell.length_b   1.000
_cell.length_c   1.000
_cell.angle_alpha   90.00
_cell.angle_beta   90.00
_cell.angle_gamma   90.00
#
_symmetry.space_group_name_H-M   'P 1'
#
loop_
_entity.id
_entity.type
_entity.pdbx_description
1 polymer ?
#
loop_
_entity_poly.entity_id
_entity_poly.type
_entity_poly.pdbx_seq_one_letter_code
_entity_poly.pdbx_strand_id
1 'polypeptide(L)'
;MKFYIAIFVFLAFSSGVSADVPDCPGPFNPPNNISTQVVYPVSDSLVTFPTGYNCVYQINVPPGWSSHLVVTVFSSSNTTSAPIVQIIDFNQKVENYTSYRWFQKYYFIAPGGKIKLSTQSANVTFQFSVQWYSSITVYQPTFLNVSASDSQPSMVNVSYVNCRVTAETRVSVITMPLDDNWLTRDQADNLRSVLIFDGPNENSTCLGTAYQLWNSNRQFVSTGKTLTIVQLQPLPYVSRSQMLIQDFENTKEIGQYRGVGSLGDRPIVMDASKQAAAFSTYSDAGSSSDCLLNITGTGTLNVYYGGKTDSKSNLIASYSASSNSLNLPQKIRGVVRTYVLTGGIATVQIELNSACNKLTKNVAGFITSPEYKTNLTLPYTSDSQHYYSDGPFKYTFTVQDVDLSQNKSLQISIYNKQTSGFVSVVYNSSNPPILNTVFSGVGNEMDVIYSSPNSNAKKGGFYIDFTATKTKESAAKFFGVIVICAIISSRLF
;
A
#
# COMPACT_ATOMS: atom_id res chain seq x y z
N MET A 1 14.60 62.22 65.95
CA MET A 1 13.55 61.35 66.49
C MET A 1 12.33 61.46 65.58
N LYS A 2 11.96 60.37 64.88
CA LYS A 2 10.65 60.05 64.26
C LYS A 2 9.98 61.11 63.35
N PHE A 3 10.00 60.88 62.04
CA PHE A 3 8.88 60.38 61.20
C PHE A 3 7.75 61.39 60.95
N TYR A 4 7.50 61.76 59.68
CA TYR A 4 6.17 61.70 59.07
C TYR A 4 6.29 61.57 57.53
N ILE A 5 5.55 60.58 57.05
CA ILE A 5 5.36 60.15 55.66
C ILE A 5 4.28 61.04 55.02
N ALA A 6 4.49 61.47 53.76
CA ALA A 6 3.45 62.05 52.91
C ALA A 6 3.58 61.51 51.46
N ILE A 7 2.81 60.45 51.21
CA ILE A 7 1.98 60.12 50.03
C ILE A 7 2.33 60.80 48.69
N PHE A 8 2.67 59.97 47.68
CA PHE A 8 1.93 59.90 46.41
C PHE A 8 2.17 58.54 45.74
N VAL A 9 1.25 57.61 46.00
CA VAL A 9 1.05 56.38 45.22
C VAL A 9 0.13 56.75 44.07
N PHE A 10 0.69 56.93 42.86
CA PHE A 10 -0.09 57.00 41.63
C PHE A 10 -0.01 55.65 40.91
N LEU A 11 -1.14 54.94 40.96
CA LEU A 11 -1.70 54.14 39.86
C LEU A 11 -0.73 53.35 38.98
N ALA A 12 -0.54 52.09 39.35
CA ALA A 12 -0.43 51.00 38.38
C ALA A 12 -1.29 49.83 38.87
N PHE A 13 -2.61 50.06 38.95
CA PHE A 13 -3.55 48.96 38.79
C PHE A 13 -3.46 48.56 37.32
N SER A 14 -2.49 47.71 36.98
CA SER A 14 -2.66 46.82 35.85
C SER A 14 -3.86 45.96 36.19
N SER A 15 -5.03 46.34 35.68
CA SER A 15 -6.12 45.42 35.43
C SER A 15 -5.59 44.38 34.45
N GLY A 16 -4.83 43.42 34.97
CA GLY A 16 -4.63 42.14 34.33
C GLY A 16 -6.01 41.54 34.25
N VAL A 17 -6.65 41.71 33.10
CA VAL A 17 -7.70 40.81 32.68
C VAL A 17 -7.03 39.45 32.69
N SER A 18 -7.26 38.68 33.76
CA SER A 18 -6.95 37.26 33.75
C SER A 18 -7.74 36.73 32.57
N ALA A 19 -7.07 36.44 31.45
CA ALA A 19 -7.70 35.71 30.38
C ALA A 19 -8.25 34.43 31.04
N ASP A 20 -9.57 34.26 31.03
CA ASP A 20 -10.21 33.07 31.60
C ASP A 20 -9.56 31.87 30.92
N VAL A 21 -8.74 31.15 31.69
CA VAL A 21 -8.12 29.92 31.23
C VAL A 21 -9.27 28.95 31.01
N PRO A 22 -9.50 28.43 29.78
CA PRO A 22 -10.61 27.54 29.56
C PRO A 22 -10.52 26.33 30.50
N ASP A 23 -11.63 25.99 31.16
CA ASP A 23 -11.69 24.86 32.09
C ASP A 23 -11.27 23.56 31.41
N CYS A 24 -10.82 22.57 32.19
CA CYS A 24 -10.56 21.20 31.72
C CYS A 24 -11.73 20.26 32.08
N PRO A 25 -12.91 20.35 31.43
CA PRO A 25 -14.06 19.53 31.80
C PRO A 25 -13.90 18.08 31.34
N GLY A 26 -14.61 17.18 32.03
CA GLY A 26 -14.78 15.79 31.61
C GLY A 26 -15.40 14.92 32.72
N PRO A 27 -15.99 13.77 32.36
CA PRO A 27 -16.04 13.15 31.03
C PRO A 27 -17.18 13.65 30.12
N PHE A 28 -16.99 13.55 28.80
CA PHE A 28 -18.02 13.82 27.78
C PHE A 28 -18.80 12.53 27.48
N ASN A 29 -20.11 12.57 27.70
CA ASN A 29 -21.03 11.47 27.46
C ASN A 29 -21.94 11.78 26.25
N PRO A 30 -22.52 10.75 25.60
CA PRO A 30 -23.52 10.97 24.56
C PRO A 30 -24.67 11.86 25.06
N PRO A 31 -25.11 12.86 24.27
CA PRO A 31 -26.27 13.67 24.64
C PRO A 31 -27.57 12.88 24.52
N ASN A 32 -28.63 13.33 25.19
CA ASN A 32 -29.98 12.75 25.06
C ASN A 32 -30.49 12.77 23.61
N ASN A 33 -30.20 13.86 22.88
CA ASN A 33 -30.46 13.96 21.46
C ASN A 33 -29.17 13.73 20.68
N ILE A 34 -28.98 12.51 20.18
CA ILE A 34 -27.79 12.16 19.40
C ILE A 34 -27.79 12.73 17.98
N SER A 35 -28.73 13.58 17.57
CA SER A 35 -28.59 14.35 16.31
C SER A 35 -27.75 15.62 16.49
N THR A 36 -27.43 16.00 17.74
CA THR A 36 -26.61 17.17 18.03
C THR A 36 -25.15 16.79 18.23
N GLN A 37 -24.28 17.61 17.64
CA GLN A 37 -22.85 17.54 17.87
C GLN A 37 -22.49 18.29 19.16
N VAL A 38 -21.66 17.68 20.00
CA VAL A 38 -21.08 18.35 21.18
C VAL A 38 -19.78 19.02 20.74
N VAL A 39 -19.62 20.31 21.05
CA VAL A 39 -18.43 21.10 20.69
C VAL A 39 -17.77 21.61 21.96
N TYR A 40 -16.44 21.56 22.01
CA TYR A 40 -15.66 22.14 23.10
C TYR A 40 -14.41 22.87 22.57
N PRO A 41 -14.05 24.05 23.14
CA PRO A 41 -14.85 24.84 24.07
C PRO A 41 -16.18 25.30 23.45
N VAL A 42 -17.19 25.56 24.27
CA VAL A 42 -18.46 26.14 23.82
C VAL A 42 -18.22 27.62 23.55
N SER A 43 -17.99 27.99 22.29
CA SER A 43 -17.76 29.37 21.87
C SER A 43 -18.17 29.57 20.41
N ASP A 44 -18.59 30.78 20.06
CA ASP A 44 -18.86 31.20 18.68
C ASP A 44 -17.56 31.44 17.87
N SER A 45 -16.40 31.40 18.53
CA SER A 45 -15.09 31.64 17.93
C SER A 45 -14.04 30.65 18.43
N LEU A 46 -12.96 30.49 17.67
CA LEU A 46 -11.84 29.64 18.06
C LEU A 46 -11.15 30.16 19.32
N VAL A 47 -11.03 29.30 20.34
CA VAL A 47 -10.46 29.66 21.65
C VAL A 47 -8.97 29.36 21.70
N THR A 48 -8.18 30.33 22.21
CA THR A 48 -6.73 30.18 22.41
C THR A 48 -6.41 29.87 23.85
N PHE A 49 -5.74 28.75 24.07
CA PHE A 49 -5.27 28.27 25.36
C PHE A 49 -3.88 28.85 25.67
N PRO A 50 -3.63 29.22 26.94
CA PRO A 50 -2.35 29.80 27.35
C PRO A 50 -1.23 28.75 27.33
N THR A 51 0.01 29.21 27.39
CA THR A 51 1.19 28.37 27.61
C THR A 51 1.09 27.60 28.93
N GLY A 52 1.67 26.40 29.00
CA GLY A 52 1.73 25.55 30.20
C GLY A 52 0.43 24.83 30.54
N TYR A 53 -0.61 25.00 29.73
CA TYR A 53 -1.91 24.36 29.90
C TYR A 53 -1.81 22.86 29.57
N ASN A 54 -2.37 22.05 30.47
CA ASN A 54 -2.41 20.59 30.33
C ASN A 54 -3.81 20.10 30.68
N CYS A 55 -4.43 19.35 29.77
CA CYS A 55 -5.76 18.79 29.98
C CYS A 55 -5.92 17.44 29.29
N VAL A 56 -6.76 16.59 29.88
CA VAL A 56 -7.16 15.29 29.32
C VAL A 56 -8.68 15.25 29.23
N TYR A 57 -9.20 15.28 28.01
CA TYR A 57 -10.63 15.19 27.73
C TYR A 57 -10.99 13.72 27.50
N GLN A 58 -11.82 13.15 28.39
CA GLN A 58 -12.33 11.79 28.27
C GLN A 58 -13.62 11.77 27.45
N ILE A 59 -13.67 11.00 26.37
CA ILE A 59 -14.86 10.77 25.55
C ILE A 59 -15.38 9.37 25.83
N ASN A 60 -16.59 9.25 26.36
CA ASN A 60 -17.21 7.96 26.65
C ASN A 60 -18.07 7.49 25.48
N VAL A 61 -17.97 6.20 25.14
CA VAL A 61 -18.78 5.57 24.09
C VAL A 61 -19.44 4.30 24.67
N PRO A 62 -20.78 4.21 24.65
CA PRO A 62 -21.49 3.02 25.11
C PRO A 62 -21.17 1.75 24.29
N PRO A 63 -21.33 0.54 24.86
CA PRO A 63 -21.22 -0.71 24.11
C PRO A 63 -22.12 -0.73 22.87
N GLY A 64 -21.58 -1.21 21.73
CA GLY A 64 -22.30 -1.26 20.45
C GLY A 64 -22.45 0.09 19.73
N TRP A 65 -21.90 1.18 20.30
CA TRP A 65 -21.95 2.52 19.71
C TRP A 65 -20.59 2.90 19.12
N SER A 66 -20.61 3.95 18.31
CA SER A 66 -19.41 4.61 17.81
C SER A 66 -19.50 6.12 18.01
N SER A 67 -18.36 6.80 17.90
CA SER A 67 -18.27 8.26 17.88
C SER A 67 -17.37 8.73 16.76
N HIS A 68 -17.67 9.92 16.23
CA HIS A 68 -16.88 10.66 15.26
C HIS A 68 -16.40 11.94 15.92
N LEU A 69 -15.09 12.08 16.03
CA LEU A 69 -14.39 13.17 16.67
C LEU A 69 -13.68 14.00 15.60
N VAL A 70 -13.89 15.32 15.59
CA VAL A 70 -13.13 16.26 14.75
C VAL A 70 -12.26 17.13 15.66
N VAL A 71 -10.97 17.21 15.38
CA VAL A 71 -10.00 17.98 16.18
C VAL A 71 -9.30 19.04 15.32
N THR A 72 -9.30 20.26 15.83
CA THR A 72 -8.69 21.44 15.21
C THR A 72 -7.69 22.06 16.16
N VAL A 73 -6.45 22.22 15.70
CA VAL A 73 -5.34 22.80 16.47
C VAL A 73 -4.58 23.79 15.61
N PHE A 74 -4.31 24.98 16.15
CA PHE A 74 -3.34 25.93 15.61
C PHE A 74 -2.35 26.31 16.70
N SER A 75 -1.05 26.33 16.39
CA SER A 75 -0.02 26.76 17.31
C SER A 75 0.71 27.98 16.77
N SER A 76 1.02 28.92 17.66
CA SER A 76 1.81 30.12 17.36
C SER A 76 3.29 29.84 17.07
N SER A 77 3.80 28.63 17.40
CA SER A 77 5.18 28.23 17.11
C SER A 77 5.28 26.76 16.71
N ASN A 78 5.99 26.46 15.62
CA ASN A 78 6.26 25.09 15.15
C ASN A 78 7.49 24.44 15.82
N THR A 79 8.02 25.01 16.90
CA THR A 79 9.36 24.70 17.43
C THR A 79 9.39 23.75 18.62
N THR A 80 8.25 23.23 19.09
CA THR A 80 8.21 22.31 20.24
C THR A 80 8.53 20.88 19.81
N SER A 81 9.49 20.25 20.49
CA SER A 81 9.89 18.86 20.24
C SER A 81 8.89 17.81 20.77
N ALA A 82 7.95 18.22 21.64
CA ALA A 82 6.93 17.35 22.21
C ALA A 82 5.54 17.63 21.60
N PRO A 83 4.69 16.59 21.43
CA PRO A 83 3.39 16.73 20.77
C PRO A 83 2.43 17.61 21.58
N ILE A 84 1.83 18.59 20.92
CA ILE A 84 0.86 19.53 21.54
C ILE A 84 -0.48 18.84 21.83
N VAL A 85 -0.94 17.99 20.90
CA VAL A 85 -2.15 17.18 21.09
C VAL A 85 -1.83 15.72 20.84
N GLN A 86 -2.38 14.85 21.68
CA GLN A 86 -2.32 13.40 21.51
C GLN A 86 -3.74 12.82 21.58
N ILE A 87 -4.05 11.90 20.67
CA ILE A 87 -5.29 11.15 20.65
C ILE A 87 -4.98 9.75 21.19
N ILE A 88 -5.73 9.31 22.19
CA ILE A 88 -5.59 7.99 22.81
C ILE A 88 -6.88 7.23 22.54
N ASP A 89 -6.81 6.17 21.76
CA ASP A 89 -8.00 5.43 21.35
C ASP A 89 -8.52 4.43 22.41
N PHE A 90 -9.57 3.70 22.04
CA PHE A 90 -10.19 2.66 22.86
C PHE A 90 -9.25 1.49 23.20
N ASN A 91 -8.20 1.29 22.42
CA ASN A 91 -7.14 0.30 22.64
C ASN A 91 -5.90 0.91 23.34
N GLN A 92 -6.01 2.11 23.90
CA GLN A 92 -4.92 2.87 24.53
C GLN A 92 -3.73 3.16 23.59
N LYS A 93 -3.94 3.10 22.28
CA LYS A 93 -2.93 3.49 21.28
C LYS A 93 -2.90 5.00 21.18
N VAL A 94 -1.68 5.54 21.15
CA VAL A 94 -1.44 6.98 21.13
C VAL A 94 -1.08 7.41 19.71
N GLU A 95 -1.79 8.39 19.19
CA GLU A 95 -1.49 9.09 17.96
C GLU A 95 -1.18 10.56 18.26
N ASN A 96 -0.05 11.06 17.79
CA ASN A 96 0.30 12.47 17.97
C ASN A 96 -0.35 13.29 16.86
N TYR A 97 -1.06 14.36 17.25
CA TYR A 97 -1.61 15.31 16.30
C TYR A 97 -0.48 16.00 15.54
N THR A 98 -0.67 16.14 14.23
CA THR A 98 0.30 16.80 13.34
C THR A 98 -0.21 18.18 12.93
N SER A 99 0.52 19.23 13.34
CA SER A 99 0.09 20.64 13.29
C SER A 99 -0.10 21.25 11.89
N TYR A 100 0.22 20.53 10.82
CA TYR A 100 0.08 21.00 9.44
C TYR A 100 -1.28 20.65 8.79
N ARG A 101 -2.24 20.06 9.54
CA ARG A 101 -3.52 19.61 8.97
C ARG A 101 -4.72 20.10 9.78
N TRP A 102 -5.62 20.86 9.15
CA TRP A 102 -6.86 21.35 9.77
C TRP A 102 -7.93 20.27 9.81
N PHE A 103 -8.80 20.27 10.84
CA PHE A 103 -9.96 19.39 11.01
C PHE A 103 -9.65 17.90 10.78
N GLN A 104 -8.80 17.31 11.63
CA GLN A 104 -8.48 15.89 11.57
C GLN A 104 -9.60 15.07 12.20
N LYS A 105 -9.92 13.91 11.61
CA LYS A 105 -11.04 13.07 12.04
C LYS A 105 -10.54 11.81 12.73
N TYR A 106 -11.22 11.46 13.82
CA TYR A 106 -10.92 10.30 14.66
C TYR A 106 -12.22 9.59 15.00
N TYR A 107 -12.11 8.31 15.34
CA TYR A 107 -13.27 7.48 15.64
C TYR A 107 -12.99 6.63 16.87
N PHE A 108 -13.97 6.54 17.77
CA PHE A 108 -13.90 5.66 18.92
C PHE A 108 -15.11 4.74 18.98
N ILE A 109 -14.88 3.49 19.38
CA ILE A 109 -15.90 2.55 19.87
C ILE A 109 -15.78 2.44 21.39
N ALA A 110 -16.67 1.67 22.02
CA ALA A 110 -16.62 1.41 23.46
C ALA A 110 -15.23 0.90 23.91
N PRO A 111 -14.72 1.36 25.07
CA PRO A 111 -15.37 2.27 26.03
C PRO A 111 -15.24 3.77 25.69
N GLY A 112 -14.58 4.12 24.59
CA GLY A 112 -14.27 5.48 24.18
C GLY A 112 -12.77 5.77 24.18
N GLY A 113 -12.39 7.04 24.20
CA GLY A 113 -11.00 7.48 24.05
C GLY A 113 -10.70 8.77 24.79
N LYS A 114 -9.48 9.29 24.65
CA LYS A 114 -9.02 10.53 25.29
C LYS A 114 -8.33 11.45 24.29
N ILE A 115 -8.46 12.75 24.55
CA ILE A 115 -7.67 13.80 23.90
C ILE A 115 -6.81 14.44 24.96
N LYS A 116 -5.49 14.40 24.81
CA LYS A 116 -4.55 15.08 25.69
C LYS A 116 -4.04 16.35 25.00
N LEU A 117 -4.27 17.50 25.61
CA LEU A 117 -3.73 18.79 25.19
C LEU A 117 -2.60 19.20 26.15
N SER A 118 -1.44 19.58 25.61
CA SER A 118 -0.28 20.07 26.34
C SER A 118 0.36 21.22 25.57
N THR A 119 0.06 22.46 25.97
CA THR A 119 0.44 23.66 25.20
C THR A 119 1.92 24.05 25.36
N GLN A 120 2.58 23.51 26.38
CA GLN A 120 4.02 23.72 26.64
C GLN A 120 4.37 25.21 26.62
N SER A 121 5.32 25.64 25.78
CA SER A 121 5.73 27.05 25.67
C SER A 121 5.00 27.83 24.57
N ALA A 122 3.96 27.27 23.96
CA ALA A 122 3.23 27.89 22.85
C ALA A 122 1.79 28.24 23.23
N ASN A 123 1.28 29.35 22.71
CA ASN A 123 -0.16 29.58 22.70
C ASN A 123 -0.79 28.69 21.63
N VAL A 124 -1.87 28.00 21.98
CA VAL A 124 -2.51 26.99 21.14
C VAL A 124 -3.99 27.28 21.01
N THR A 125 -4.45 27.52 19.80
CA THR A 125 -5.87 27.52 19.49
C THR A 125 -6.34 26.08 19.34
N PHE A 126 -7.34 25.67 20.12
CA PHE A 126 -7.79 24.29 20.17
C PHE A 126 -9.31 24.20 20.23
N GLN A 127 -9.86 23.29 19.43
CA GLN A 127 -11.27 22.93 19.44
C GLN A 127 -11.42 21.46 19.07
N PHE A 128 -12.39 20.79 19.67
CA PHE A 128 -12.88 19.53 19.16
C PHE A 128 -14.39 19.46 19.16
N SER A 129 -14.93 18.55 18.36
CA SER A 129 -16.34 18.22 18.37
C SER A 129 -16.57 16.73 18.25
N VAL A 130 -17.61 16.23 18.92
CA VAL A 130 -17.94 14.81 19.00
C VAL A 130 -19.40 14.60 18.60
N GLN A 131 -19.61 13.60 17.75
CA GLN A 131 -20.90 13.10 17.35
C GLN A 131 -20.97 11.61 17.68
N TRP A 132 -22.05 11.15 18.33
CA TRP A 132 -22.24 9.73 18.66
C TRP A 132 -23.25 9.08 17.71
N TYR A 133 -23.09 7.78 17.51
CA TYR A 133 -23.96 6.93 16.71
C TYR A 133 -24.27 5.65 17.47
N SER A 134 -25.55 5.29 17.52
CA SER A 134 -26.04 4.10 18.24
C SER A 134 -25.80 2.77 17.50
N SER A 135 -24.93 2.77 16.49
CA SER A 135 -24.53 1.58 15.72
C SER A 135 -23.09 1.72 15.23
N ILE A 136 -22.40 0.59 15.11
CA ILE A 136 -21.07 0.46 14.49
C ILE A 136 -21.21 0.19 12.99
N THR A 137 -22.20 -0.60 12.57
CA THR A 137 -22.37 -1.01 11.17
C THR A 137 -23.44 -0.18 10.46
N VAL A 138 -23.14 0.26 9.24
CA VAL A 138 -24.05 1.06 8.40
C VAL A 138 -24.58 0.30 7.18
N TYR A 139 -23.91 -0.80 6.77
CA TYR A 139 -24.24 -1.58 5.57
C TYR A 139 -24.39 -3.07 5.86
N GLN A 140 -24.97 -3.81 4.91
CA GLN A 140 -24.97 -5.27 4.96
C GLN A 140 -23.56 -5.83 4.75
N PRO A 141 -23.18 -6.89 5.49
CA PRO A 141 -21.85 -7.49 5.35
C PRO A 141 -21.69 -8.24 4.03
N THR A 142 -20.51 -8.12 3.43
CA THR A 142 -20.03 -9.01 2.37
C THR A 142 -19.24 -10.15 2.98
N PHE A 143 -19.44 -11.38 2.49
CA PHE A 143 -18.73 -12.56 2.98
C PHE A 143 -17.58 -12.92 2.03
N LEU A 144 -16.40 -13.15 2.61
CA LEU A 144 -15.17 -13.50 1.89
C LEU A 144 -14.59 -14.79 2.48
N ASN A 145 -14.11 -15.67 1.61
CA ASN A 145 -13.40 -16.87 2.00
C ASN A 145 -11.98 -16.80 1.44
N VAL A 146 -10.99 -17.15 2.26
CA VAL A 146 -9.57 -17.22 1.86
C VAL A 146 -8.99 -18.58 2.24
N SER A 147 -8.11 -19.11 1.41
CA SER A 147 -7.48 -20.42 1.55
C SER A 147 -5.96 -20.28 1.48
N ALA A 148 -5.23 -21.21 2.10
CA ALA A 148 -3.79 -21.30 1.93
C ALA A 148 -3.40 -21.67 0.49
N SER A 149 -4.31 -22.30 -0.26
CA SER A 149 -4.11 -22.66 -1.67
C SER A 149 -4.30 -21.48 -2.63
N ASP A 150 -4.83 -20.34 -2.16
CA ASP A 150 -5.04 -19.17 -2.99
C ASP A 150 -3.71 -18.54 -3.39
N SER A 151 -3.47 -18.42 -4.70
CA SER A 151 -2.33 -17.66 -5.21
C SER A 151 -2.56 -16.15 -5.15
N GLN A 152 -3.82 -15.71 -5.23
CA GLN A 152 -4.21 -14.30 -5.19
C GLN A 152 -4.95 -13.97 -3.89
N PRO A 153 -4.40 -13.06 -3.08
CA PRO A 153 -5.09 -12.52 -1.93
C PRO A 153 -6.40 -11.83 -2.33
N SER A 154 -7.37 -11.86 -1.43
CA SER A 154 -8.59 -11.08 -1.58
C SER A 154 -8.31 -9.60 -1.32
N MET A 155 -8.82 -8.75 -2.20
CA MET A 155 -8.70 -7.30 -2.10
C MET A 155 -10.04 -6.69 -1.72
N VAL A 156 -10.05 -5.83 -0.70
CA VAL A 156 -11.25 -5.12 -0.25
C VAL A 156 -11.02 -3.62 -0.33
N ASN A 157 -11.93 -2.93 -1.03
CA ASN A 157 -11.90 -1.49 -1.15
C ASN A 157 -12.41 -0.81 0.14
N VAL A 158 -11.66 0.17 0.63
CA VAL A 158 -11.91 0.85 1.90
C VAL A 158 -12.87 2.05 1.76
N SER A 159 -13.76 2.06 0.76
CA SER A 159 -14.74 3.14 0.57
C SER A 159 -16.04 2.93 1.35
N TYR A 160 -16.50 1.68 1.45
CA TYR A 160 -17.75 1.28 2.13
C TYR A 160 -17.61 -0.14 2.67
N VAL A 161 -16.56 -0.40 3.47
CA VAL A 161 -16.27 -1.78 3.89
C VAL A 161 -17.15 -2.20 5.06
N ASN A 162 -17.93 -3.25 4.85
CA ASN A 162 -18.41 -4.14 5.90
C ASN A 162 -18.20 -5.57 5.38
N CYS A 163 -17.18 -6.27 5.87
CA CYS A 163 -16.90 -7.62 5.43
C CYS A 163 -16.61 -8.59 6.57
N ARG A 164 -16.97 -9.84 6.32
CA ARG A 164 -16.81 -11.01 7.19
C ARG A 164 -15.92 -11.99 6.45
N VAL A 165 -14.74 -12.22 6.98
CA VAL A 165 -13.74 -13.08 6.35
C VAL A 165 -13.69 -14.40 7.09
N THR A 166 -13.68 -15.51 6.36
CA THR A 166 -13.39 -16.85 6.88
C THR A 166 -12.16 -17.41 6.19
N ALA A 167 -11.22 -17.93 6.97
CA ALA A 167 -10.01 -18.59 6.51
C ALA A 167 -10.04 -20.09 6.84
N GLU A 168 -9.21 -20.89 6.16
CA GLU A 168 -8.99 -22.30 6.53
C GLU A 168 -8.29 -22.40 7.88
N THR A 169 -7.30 -21.54 8.13
CA THR A 169 -6.53 -21.49 9.38
C THR A 169 -6.83 -20.24 10.21
N ARG A 170 -6.28 -19.09 9.83
CA ARG A 170 -6.47 -17.78 10.44
C ARG A 170 -6.38 -16.73 9.33
N VAL A 171 -6.96 -15.56 9.56
CA VAL A 171 -6.98 -14.46 8.59
C VAL A 171 -5.78 -13.57 8.85
N SER A 172 -4.98 -13.31 7.81
CA SER A 172 -3.98 -12.26 7.76
C SER A 172 -4.52 -11.07 6.97
N VAL A 173 -4.27 -9.86 7.47
CA VAL A 173 -4.62 -8.62 6.78
C VAL A 173 -3.53 -7.57 6.87
N ILE A 174 -3.30 -6.87 5.76
CA ILE A 174 -2.49 -5.65 5.67
C ILE A 174 -3.27 -4.54 4.99
N THR A 175 -2.93 -3.29 5.31
CA THR A 175 -3.47 -2.11 4.62
C THR A 175 -2.54 -1.70 3.49
N MET A 176 -3.12 -1.54 2.30
CA MET A 176 -2.46 -1.01 1.11
C MET A 176 -2.81 0.47 0.97
N PRO A 177 -1.84 1.38 1.18
CA PRO A 177 -2.09 2.79 1.03
C PRO A 177 -2.25 3.18 -0.45
N LEU A 178 -2.76 4.39 -0.67
CA LEU A 178 -2.89 4.98 -1.99
C LEU A 178 -1.56 5.42 -2.59
N ASP A 179 -1.46 5.27 -3.91
CA ASP A 179 -0.44 5.92 -4.74
C ASP A 179 -0.89 7.31 -5.19
N ASP A 180 -1.20 8.17 -4.23
CA ASP A 180 -1.47 9.58 -4.54
C ASP A 180 -1.09 10.51 -3.39
N ASN A 181 -0.13 11.40 -3.64
CA ASN A 181 0.33 12.38 -2.67
C ASN A 181 -0.74 13.45 -2.36
N TRP A 182 -1.71 13.67 -3.25
CA TRP A 182 -2.70 14.75 -3.13
C TRP A 182 -3.83 14.47 -2.14
N LEU A 183 -4.10 13.20 -1.82
CA LEU A 183 -5.23 12.77 -0.97
C LEU A 183 -4.82 12.19 0.38
N THR A 184 -3.55 12.35 0.80
CA THR A 184 -3.01 11.74 2.02
C THR A 184 -3.74 12.15 3.31
N ARG A 185 -4.44 13.29 3.34
CA ARG A 185 -5.30 13.69 4.46
C ARG A 185 -6.54 12.81 4.54
N ASP A 186 -7.34 12.87 3.49
CA ASP A 186 -8.63 12.21 3.45
C ASP A 186 -8.45 10.69 3.55
N GLN A 187 -7.33 10.17 3.06
CA GLN A 187 -6.93 8.78 3.25
C GLN A 187 -6.68 8.40 4.72
N ALA A 188 -5.88 9.18 5.46
CA ALA A 188 -5.59 8.88 6.87
C ALA A 188 -6.88 8.91 7.71
N ASP A 189 -7.70 9.93 7.52
CA ASP A 189 -9.01 10.05 8.17
C ASP A 189 -9.93 8.87 7.81
N ASN A 190 -9.97 8.46 6.54
CA ASN A 190 -10.74 7.30 6.10
C ASN A 190 -10.22 6.00 6.72
N LEU A 191 -8.91 5.79 6.77
CA LEU A 191 -8.31 4.59 7.36
C LEU A 191 -8.52 4.51 8.89
N ARG A 192 -8.66 5.65 9.59
CA ARG A 192 -9.04 5.68 11.02
C ARG A 192 -10.48 5.23 11.24
N SER A 193 -11.35 5.42 10.25
CA SER A 193 -12.75 4.97 10.30
C SER A 193 -12.92 3.46 10.16
N VAL A 194 -11.89 2.75 9.69
CA VAL A 194 -11.97 1.32 9.36
C VAL A 194 -11.39 0.50 10.49
N LEU A 195 -12.26 -0.26 11.15
CA LEU A 195 -11.95 -1.11 12.29
C LEU A 195 -11.82 -2.57 11.88
N ILE A 196 -10.87 -3.25 12.50
CA ILE A 196 -10.57 -4.67 12.27
C ILE A 196 -10.83 -5.42 13.58
N PHE A 197 -11.71 -6.40 13.54
CA PHE A 197 -12.13 -7.20 14.68
C PHE A 197 -11.69 -8.66 14.53
N ASP A 198 -11.13 -9.21 15.60
CA ASP A 198 -10.73 -10.61 15.69
C ASP A 198 -11.92 -11.49 16.06
N GLY A 199 -12.68 -11.88 15.04
CA GLY A 199 -13.85 -12.74 15.19
C GLY A 199 -14.92 -12.52 14.11
N PRO A 200 -16.09 -13.15 14.27
CA PRO A 200 -17.13 -13.17 13.25
C PRO A 200 -17.97 -11.88 13.19
N ASN A 201 -17.80 -10.95 14.14
CA ASN A 201 -18.57 -9.71 14.19
C ASN A 201 -17.90 -8.59 14.99
N GLU A 202 -18.50 -7.41 14.93
CA GLU A 202 -18.14 -6.18 15.63
C GLU A 202 -18.26 -6.23 17.15
N ASN A 203 -18.86 -7.29 17.72
CA ASN A 203 -18.84 -7.54 19.17
C ASN A 203 -17.55 -8.27 19.61
N SER A 204 -16.72 -8.70 18.65
CA SER A 204 -15.44 -9.36 18.93
C SER A 204 -14.38 -8.33 19.33
N THR A 205 -13.20 -8.78 19.75
CA THR A 205 -12.11 -7.87 20.15
C THR A 205 -11.63 -7.06 18.95
N CYS A 206 -11.62 -5.73 19.06
CA CYS A 206 -11.05 -4.87 18.02
C CYS A 206 -9.53 -4.87 18.08
N LEU A 207 -8.86 -5.29 17.00
CA LEU A 207 -7.41 -5.29 16.87
C LEU A 207 -6.85 -3.86 16.68
N GLY A 208 -7.67 -2.97 16.12
CA GLY A 208 -7.31 -1.58 15.86
C GLY A 208 -7.89 -1.08 14.53
N THR A 209 -7.36 0.06 14.07
CA THR A 209 -7.78 0.69 12.82
C THR A 209 -6.89 0.29 11.64
N ALA A 210 -7.38 0.42 10.41
CA ALA A 210 -6.57 0.25 9.20
C ALA A 210 -5.42 1.29 9.13
N TYR A 211 -5.61 2.48 9.73
CA TYR A 211 -4.54 3.48 9.84
C TYR A 211 -3.40 3.00 10.75
N GLN A 212 -3.72 2.38 11.89
CA GLN A 212 -2.72 1.79 12.77
C GLN A 212 -2.00 0.62 12.11
N LEU A 213 -2.75 -0.23 11.41
CA LEU A 213 -2.18 -1.35 10.66
C LEU A 213 -1.18 -0.87 9.61
N TRP A 214 -1.55 0.13 8.80
CA TRP A 214 -0.67 0.75 7.82
C TRP A 214 0.67 1.22 8.42
N ASN A 215 0.64 1.87 9.59
CA ASN A 215 1.82 2.41 10.24
C ASN A 215 2.63 1.39 11.06
N SER A 216 2.17 0.14 11.17
CA SER A 216 2.78 -0.86 12.06
C SER A 216 3.95 -1.65 11.46
N ASN A 217 4.14 -1.61 10.13
CA ASN A 217 5.00 -2.55 9.38
C ASN A 217 4.70 -4.03 9.66
N ARG A 218 3.48 -4.34 10.08
CA ARG A 218 3.02 -5.68 10.44
C ARG A 218 1.68 -5.97 9.77
N GLN A 219 1.34 -7.25 9.77
CA GLN A 219 0.00 -7.75 9.52
C GLN A 219 -0.78 -7.84 10.83
N PHE A 220 -2.09 -7.65 10.76
CA PHE A 220 -2.99 -8.12 11.80
C PHE A 220 -3.39 -9.56 11.48
N VAL A 221 -3.45 -10.38 12.51
CA VAL A 221 -3.74 -11.81 12.39
C VAL A 221 -4.82 -12.16 13.39
N SER A 222 -5.88 -12.81 12.93
CA SER A 222 -6.92 -13.32 13.83
C SER A 222 -6.37 -14.42 14.75
N THR A 223 -7.02 -14.63 15.88
CA THR A 223 -6.75 -15.78 16.76
C THR A 223 -7.43 -17.05 16.25
N GLY A 224 -8.63 -16.91 15.68
CA GLY A 224 -9.41 -17.98 15.05
C GLY A 224 -9.47 -17.87 13.52
N LYS A 225 -10.44 -18.58 12.93
CA LYS A 225 -10.67 -18.64 11.48
C LYS A 225 -11.38 -17.42 10.90
N THR A 226 -11.86 -16.50 11.75
CA THR A 226 -12.74 -15.40 11.31
C THR A 226 -12.18 -14.04 11.68
N LEU A 227 -12.43 -13.07 10.82
CA LEU A 227 -12.07 -11.67 11.01
C LEU A 227 -13.15 -10.78 10.39
N THR A 228 -13.46 -9.67 11.04
CA THR A 228 -14.50 -8.73 10.60
C THR A 228 -13.89 -7.36 10.37
N ILE A 229 -14.20 -6.72 9.24
CA ILE A 229 -13.73 -5.38 8.91
C ILE A 229 -14.96 -4.50 8.73
N VAL A 230 -15.03 -3.40 9.46
CA VAL A 230 -16.17 -2.46 9.42
C VAL A 230 -15.67 -1.05 9.32
N GLN A 231 -16.29 -0.27 8.44
CA GLN A 231 -16.11 1.16 8.34
C GLN A 231 -17.18 1.90 9.11
N LEU A 232 -16.75 2.78 10.01
CA LEU A 232 -17.60 3.69 10.76
C LEU A 232 -17.91 4.92 9.89
N GLN A 233 -19.19 5.20 9.67
CA GLN A 233 -19.66 6.47 9.05
C GLN A 233 -18.82 6.87 7.82
N PRO A 234 -18.90 6.11 6.71
CA PRO A 234 -18.04 6.33 5.56
C PRO A 234 -18.20 7.76 5.05
N LEU A 235 -17.07 8.38 4.75
CA LEU A 235 -17.07 9.70 4.16
C LEU A 235 -17.33 9.55 2.66
N PRO A 236 -18.24 10.35 2.08
CA PRO A 236 -18.42 10.34 0.63
C PRO A 236 -17.11 10.82 -0.03
N TYR A 237 -16.73 10.20 -1.15
CA TYR A 237 -15.58 10.58 -2.00
C TYR A 237 -14.17 10.25 -1.50
N VAL A 238 -14.01 9.52 -0.40
CA VAL A 238 -12.71 8.92 -0.03
C VAL A 238 -12.64 7.49 -0.52
N SER A 239 -11.96 7.31 -1.64
CA SER A 239 -11.90 6.02 -2.30
C SER A 239 -10.49 5.76 -2.78
N ARG A 240 -10.09 4.47 -2.64
CA ARG A 240 -9.04 3.73 -3.36
C ARG A 240 -7.97 3.05 -2.49
N SER A 241 -7.85 3.34 -1.19
CA SER A 241 -7.07 2.45 -0.30
C SER A 241 -7.67 1.05 -0.33
N GLN A 242 -6.83 0.03 -0.23
CA GLN A 242 -7.27 -1.36 -0.25
C GLN A 242 -6.79 -2.08 0.99
N MET A 243 -7.45 -3.17 1.32
CA MET A 243 -6.97 -4.15 2.28
C MET A 243 -6.70 -5.45 1.56
N LEU A 244 -5.50 -5.99 1.77
CA LEU A 244 -5.09 -7.29 1.25
C LEU A 244 -5.30 -8.32 2.34
N ILE A 245 -6.07 -9.35 2.03
CA ILE A 245 -6.53 -10.36 2.97
C ILE A 245 -6.19 -11.74 2.42
N GLN A 246 -5.57 -12.60 3.23
CA GLN A 246 -5.20 -13.95 2.84
C GLN A 246 -5.17 -14.89 4.05
N ASP A 247 -5.04 -16.19 3.81
CA ASP A 247 -4.84 -17.15 4.87
C ASP A 247 -3.46 -16.95 5.52
N PHE A 248 -3.42 -16.96 6.86
CA PHE A 248 -2.20 -16.73 7.63
C PHE A 248 -1.15 -17.82 7.44
N GLU A 249 -1.54 -19.04 7.05
CA GLU A 249 -0.60 -20.13 6.78
C GLU A 249 0.49 -19.71 5.79
N ASN A 250 0.11 -18.94 4.76
CA ASN A 250 1.02 -18.42 3.74
C ASN A 250 1.97 -17.33 4.24
N THR A 251 1.63 -16.66 5.35
CA THR A 251 2.33 -15.48 5.87
C THR A 251 2.92 -15.69 7.27
N LYS A 252 2.80 -16.89 7.84
CA LYS A 252 3.22 -17.20 9.22
C LYS A 252 4.71 -17.03 9.50
N GLU A 253 5.52 -17.16 8.45
CA GLU A 253 6.99 -17.02 8.52
C GLU A 253 7.44 -15.57 8.37
N ILE A 254 6.51 -14.65 8.07
CA ILE A 254 6.80 -13.24 7.79
C ILE A 254 6.64 -12.43 9.09
N GLY A 255 7.76 -11.92 9.60
CA GLY A 255 7.80 -11.10 10.81
C GLY A 255 7.54 -9.60 10.55
N GLN A 256 7.88 -9.12 9.36
CA GLN A 256 7.59 -7.75 8.90
C GLN A 256 6.78 -7.83 7.61
N TYR A 257 5.56 -7.32 7.60
CA TYR A 257 4.73 -7.36 6.39
C TYR A 257 3.89 -6.09 6.27
N ARG A 258 3.99 -5.41 5.13
CA ARG A 258 3.27 -4.15 4.89
C ARG A 258 2.81 -4.00 3.45
N GLY A 259 1.74 -3.23 3.27
CA GLY A 259 1.37 -2.72 1.95
C GLY A 259 2.20 -1.50 1.58
N VAL A 260 2.59 -1.42 0.31
CA VAL A 260 3.35 -0.29 -0.23
C VAL A 260 2.60 0.28 -1.42
N GLY A 261 2.36 1.58 -1.36
CA GLY A 261 1.57 2.30 -2.35
C GLY A 261 2.05 3.72 -2.61
N SER A 262 2.74 4.39 -1.67
CA SER A 262 3.14 5.80 -1.84
C SER A 262 4.51 5.98 -2.49
N LEU A 263 4.74 7.14 -3.10
CA LEU A 263 6.07 7.62 -3.54
C LEU A 263 7.05 7.79 -2.37
N GLY A 264 6.56 8.06 -1.15
CA GLY A 264 7.40 8.27 0.04
C GLY A 264 7.98 7.01 0.68
N ASP A 265 7.51 5.81 0.31
CA ASP A 265 7.92 4.55 0.94
C ASP A 265 9.24 3.97 0.36
N ARG A 266 9.99 4.75 -0.41
CA ARG A 266 11.10 4.29 -1.25
C ARG A 266 12.41 5.04 -0.93
N PRO A 267 13.54 4.34 -0.76
CA PRO A 267 13.72 2.89 -0.91
C PRO A 267 13.16 2.10 0.29
N ILE A 268 12.86 0.81 0.08
CA ILE A 268 12.25 -0.07 1.09
C ILE A 268 13.36 -0.85 1.79
N VAL A 269 13.55 -0.60 3.08
CA VAL A 269 14.47 -1.39 3.91
C VAL A 269 13.71 -2.59 4.49
N MET A 270 14.27 -3.78 4.30
CA MET A 270 13.71 -5.06 4.74
C MET A 270 14.71 -5.75 5.65
N ASP A 271 14.30 -6.11 6.86
CA ASP A 271 15.11 -6.88 7.81
C ASP A 271 14.56 -8.30 7.94
N ALA A 272 15.22 -9.22 7.24
CA ALA A 272 14.94 -10.64 7.28
C ALA A 272 16.00 -11.44 8.06
N SER A 273 16.66 -10.82 9.05
CA SER A 273 17.71 -11.46 9.86
C SER A 273 17.17 -12.50 10.84
N LYS A 274 15.91 -12.33 11.29
CA LYS A 274 15.25 -13.23 12.26
C LYS A 274 14.11 -14.06 11.66
N GLN A 275 13.28 -13.42 10.85
CA GLN A 275 12.12 -13.98 10.15
C GLN A 275 12.02 -13.34 8.77
N ALA A 276 11.24 -13.89 7.85
CA ALA A 276 11.09 -13.25 6.55
C ALA A 276 10.51 -11.83 6.68
N ALA A 277 10.92 -10.94 5.79
CA ALA A 277 10.32 -9.62 5.63
C ALA A 277 9.63 -9.56 4.28
N ALA A 278 8.48 -8.91 4.18
CA ALA A 278 7.75 -8.79 2.95
C ALA A 278 7.08 -7.43 2.79
N PHE A 279 6.83 -7.07 1.54
CA PHE A 279 5.87 -6.04 1.20
C PHE A 279 5.06 -6.45 -0.02
N SER A 280 3.84 -5.92 -0.13
CA SER A 280 3.00 -6.12 -1.31
C SER A 280 2.68 -4.79 -1.99
N THR A 281 2.53 -4.84 -3.31
CA THR A 281 2.05 -3.74 -4.16
C THR A 281 0.79 -4.21 -4.90
N TYR A 282 -0.05 -3.27 -5.34
CA TYR A 282 -1.33 -3.57 -5.99
C TYR A 282 -1.53 -2.72 -7.24
N SER A 283 -2.07 -3.34 -8.28
CA SER A 283 -2.62 -2.67 -9.47
C SER A 283 -4.02 -3.17 -9.70
N ASP A 284 -4.95 -2.24 -9.83
CA ASP A 284 -6.30 -2.57 -10.25
C ASP A 284 -6.29 -3.22 -11.64
N ALA A 285 -6.90 -4.39 -11.74
CA ALA A 285 -6.94 -5.25 -12.93
C ALA A 285 -5.58 -5.51 -13.62
N GLY A 286 -4.44 -5.32 -12.93
CA GLY A 286 -3.10 -5.48 -13.52
C GLY A 286 -2.74 -4.45 -14.59
N SER A 287 -3.42 -3.30 -14.60
CA SER A 287 -3.22 -2.19 -15.53
C SER A 287 -1.84 -1.50 -15.41
N SER A 288 -1.15 -1.63 -14.27
CA SER A 288 0.16 -1.06 -14.02
C SER A 288 1.22 -2.11 -13.68
N SER A 289 2.46 -1.66 -13.54
CA SER A 289 3.61 -2.50 -13.20
C SER A 289 4.54 -1.77 -12.25
N ASP A 290 5.39 -2.53 -11.54
CA ASP A 290 6.54 -1.96 -10.85
C ASP A 290 7.80 -2.10 -11.71
N CYS A 291 8.76 -1.22 -11.49
CA CYS A 291 10.12 -1.34 -12.00
C CYS A 291 11.05 -1.62 -10.82
N LEU A 292 11.49 -2.87 -10.67
CA LEU A 292 12.49 -3.24 -9.67
C LEU A 292 13.86 -2.77 -10.19
N LEU A 293 14.43 -1.74 -9.56
CA LEU A 293 15.61 -1.04 -10.08
C LEU A 293 16.92 -1.63 -9.55
N ASN A 294 16.96 -1.90 -8.24
CA ASN A 294 18.17 -2.35 -7.56
C ASN A 294 17.83 -3.02 -6.23
N ILE A 295 18.70 -3.91 -5.78
CA ILE A 295 18.64 -4.54 -4.46
C ILE A 295 20.06 -4.51 -3.90
N THR A 296 20.22 -3.98 -2.70
CA THR A 296 21.53 -3.88 -2.02
C THR A 296 21.45 -4.52 -0.64
N GLY A 297 22.47 -5.29 -0.25
CA GLY A 297 22.53 -5.95 1.05
C GLY A 297 22.72 -7.47 0.93
N THR A 298 22.08 -8.22 1.81
CA THR A 298 22.20 -9.69 1.90
C THR A 298 20.84 -10.39 1.86
N GLY A 299 20.86 -11.70 1.58
CA GLY A 299 19.67 -12.52 1.48
C GLY A 299 19.11 -12.63 0.06
N THR A 300 17.95 -13.26 -0.03
CA THR A 300 17.27 -13.54 -1.31
C THR A 300 15.90 -12.89 -1.33
N LEU A 301 15.64 -12.06 -2.34
CA LEU A 301 14.34 -11.46 -2.60
C LEU A 301 13.56 -12.34 -3.58
N ASN A 302 12.48 -12.93 -3.14
CA ASN A 302 11.55 -13.71 -3.95
C ASN A 302 10.35 -12.85 -4.35
N VAL A 303 9.95 -12.90 -5.63
CA VAL A 303 8.85 -12.10 -6.17
C VAL A 303 7.73 -13.02 -6.66
N TYR A 304 6.55 -12.83 -6.08
CA TYR A 304 5.35 -13.61 -6.37
C TYR A 304 4.32 -12.74 -7.08
N TYR A 305 3.65 -13.29 -8.09
CA TYR A 305 2.42 -12.70 -8.62
C TYR A 305 1.25 -13.19 -7.76
N GLY A 306 0.84 -12.34 -6.84
CA GLY A 306 -0.11 -12.65 -5.76
C GLY A 306 0.55 -12.69 -4.39
N GLY A 307 0.02 -13.53 -3.51
CA GLY A 307 0.55 -13.78 -2.17
C GLY A 307 1.70 -14.79 -2.20
N LYS A 308 2.46 -14.91 -1.11
CA LYS A 308 3.39 -16.05 -0.96
C LYS A 308 2.55 -17.32 -0.91
N THR A 309 2.98 -18.37 -1.62
CA THR A 309 2.45 -19.72 -1.48
C THR A 309 3.57 -20.66 -1.08
N ASP A 310 3.27 -21.66 -0.26
CA ASP A 310 4.27 -22.65 0.16
C ASP A 310 4.76 -23.53 -0.99
N SER A 311 3.87 -23.83 -1.95
CA SER A 311 4.23 -24.54 -3.19
C SER A 311 5.09 -23.72 -4.13
N LYS A 312 5.19 -22.39 -3.91
CA LYS A 312 5.84 -21.42 -4.81
C LYS A 312 5.29 -21.45 -6.24
N SER A 313 4.05 -21.91 -6.42
CA SER A 313 3.42 -22.06 -7.74
C SER A 313 3.33 -20.75 -8.52
N ASN A 314 3.22 -19.62 -7.80
CA ASN A 314 3.16 -18.27 -8.33
C ASN A 314 4.44 -17.44 -8.13
N LEU A 315 5.56 -18.09 -7.79
CA LEU A 315 6.88 -17.46 -7.80
C LEU A 315 7.31 -17.17 -9.25
N ILE A 316 7.74 -15.93 -9.50
CA ILE A 316 8.15 -15.46 -10.83
C ILE A 316 9.67 -15.25 -10.93
N ALA A 317 10.30 -14.79 -9.85
CA ALA A 317 11.73 -14.53 -9.83
C ALA A 317 12.33 -14.56 -8.42
N SER A 318 13.62 -14.87 -8.36
CA SER A 318 14.43 -14.80 -7.13
C SER A 318 15.72 -14.03 -7.41
N TYR A 319 16.06 -13.09 -6.53
CA TYR A 319 17.22 -12.22 -6.67
C TYR A 319 18.12 -12.31 -5.43
N SER A 320 19.39 -12.63 -5.62
CA SER A 320 20.38 -12.62 -4.53
C SER A 320 20.87 -11.20 -4.29
N ALA A 321 20.53 -10.59 -3.14
CA ALA A 321 20.87 -9.20 -2.82
C ALA A 321 22.37 -8.85 -2.97
N SER A 322 23.24 -9.86 -3.00
CA SER A 322 24.69 -9.74 -3.18
C SER A 322 25.18 -9.68 -4.63
N SER A 323 24.39 -10.06 -5.64
CA SER A 323 24.89 -10.25 -7.02
C SER A 323 23.91 -9.90 -8.16
N ASN A 324 23.00 -8.94 -7.96
CA ASN A 324 21.86 -8.70 -8.86
C ASN A 324 22.09 -7.77 -10.06
N SER A 325 23.32 -7.28 -10.30
CA SER A 325 23.54 -6.17 -11.27
C SER A 325 23.21 -6.50 -12.72
N LEU A 326 23.17 -7.78 -13.11
CA LEU A 326 22.89 -8.22 -14.49
C LEU A 326 21.40 -8.32 -14.82
N ASN A 327 20.53 -8.47 -13.81
CA ASN A 327 19.11 -8.78 -14.01
C ASN A 327 18.16 -7.62 -13.72
N LEU A 328 18.70 -6.42 -13.47
CA LEU A 328 17.93 -5.23 -13.09
C LEU A 328 18.31 -4.02 -13.97
N PRO A 329 17.35 -3.16 -14.36
CA PRO A 329 15.96 -3.13 -13.89
C PRO A 329 15.08 -4.23 -14.49
N GLN A 330 14.09 -4.70 -13.73
CA GLN A 330 13.08 -5.66 -14.18
C GLN A 330 11.68 -5.08 -14.01
N LYS A 331 10.86 -5.16 -15.06
CA LYS A 331 9.43 -4.86 -15.00
C LYS A 331 8.68 -6.01 -14.32
N ILE A 332 8.00 -5.73 -13.22
CA ILE A 332 7.21 -6.69 -12.44
C ILE A 332 5.73 -6.39 -12.65
N ARG A 333 4.98 -7.38 -13.15
CA ARG A 333 3.57 -7.25 -13.55
C ARG A 333 2.66 -7.90 -12.50
N GLY A 334 1.35 -7.92 -12.77
CA GLY A 334 0.37 -8.62 -11.94
C GLY A 334 -0.50 -7.69 -11.09
N VAL A 335 -1.62 -8.25 -10.65
CA VAL A 335 -2.64 -7.53 -9.84
C VAL A 335 -2.08 -7.25 -8.45
N VAL A 336 -1.89 -8.28 -7.65
CA VAL A 336 -1.09 -8.22 -6.42
C VAL A 336 0.32 -8.70 -6.73
N ARG A 337 1.33 -8.04 -6.19
CA ARG A 337 2.73 -8.47 -6.25
C ARG A 337 3.28 -8.50 -4.84
N THR A 338 3.90 -9.61 -4.45
CA THR A 338 4.49 -9.75 -3.11
C THR A 338 5.97 -10.04 -3.22
N TYR A 339 6.75 -9.24 -2.51
CA TYR A 339 8.21 -9.30 -2.47
C TYR A 339 8.61 -9.79 -1.09
N VAL A 340 9.28 -10.94 -1.02
CA VAL A 340 9.64 -11.61 0.24
C VAL A 340 11.15 -11.75 0.33
N LEU A 341 11.77 -11.05 1.27
CA LEU A 341 13.18 -11.21 1.62
C LEU A 341 13.34 -12.32 2.65
N THR A 342 14.29 -13.23 2.40
CA THR A 342 14.70 -14.27 3.35
C THR A 342 16.20 -14.19 3.62
N GLY A 343 16.59 -14.21 4.89
CA GLY A 343 17.97 -14.44 5.33
C GLY A 343 18.93 -13.29 5.09
N GLY A 344 18.71 -12.14 5.73
CA GLY A 344 19.62 -10.99 5.62
C GLY A 344 18.90 -9.66 5.81
N ILE A 345 19.58 -8.57 5.48
CA ILE A 345 18.99 -7.23 5.46
C ILE A 345 19.26 -6.65 4.08
N ALA A 346 18.22 -6.17 3.40
CA ALA A 346 18.34 -5.60 2.08
C ALA A 346 17.53 -4.32 1.93
N THR A 347 18.04 -3.42 1.11
CA THR A 347 17.33 -2.23 0.64
C THR A 347 16.90 -2.46 -0.80
N VAL A 348 15.59 -2.43 -1.05
CA VAL A 348 14.96 -2.62 -2.35
C VAL A 348 14.61 -1.26 -2.95
N GLN A 349 15.19 -0.95 -4.10
CA GLN A 349 14.84 0.21 -4.91
C GLN A 349 13.83 -0.22 -5.97
N ILE A 350 12.64 0.37 -5.92
CA ILE A 350 11.52 0.02 -6.79
C ILE A 350 10.79 1.30 -7.18
N GLU A 351 10.30 1.37 -8.41
CA GLU A 351 9.33 2.38 -8.85
C GLU A 351 7.97 1.73 -9.04
N LEU A 352 6.99 2.14 -8.27
CA LEU A 352 5.59 1.72 -8.42
C LEU A 352 4.95 2.40 -9.62
N ASN A 353 4.01 1.71 -10.26
CA ASN A 353 3.23 2.22 -11.39
C ASN A 353 4.09 2.78 -12.55
N SER A 354 5.29 2.22 -12.72
CA SER A 354 6.27 2.63 -13.72
C SER A 354 6.25 1.70 -14.94
N ALA A 355 6.40 2.29 -16.13
CA ALA A 355 6.38 1.54 -17.39
C ALA A 355 7.66 0.70 -17.63
N CYS A 356 8.77 1.06 -16.98
CA CYS A 356 10.05 0.33 -17.00
C CYS A 356 10.52 -0.06 -18.43
N ASN A 357 10.33 0.84 -19.41
CA ASN A 357 10.42 0.51 -20.83
C ASN A 357 11.61 1.13 -21.59
N LYS A 358 12.25 2.18 -21.04
CA LYS A 358 13.43 2.78 -21.68
C LYS A 358 14.69 1.97 -21.36
N LEU A 359 15.33 1.42 -22.38
CA LEU A 359 16.58 0.69 -22.27
C LEU A 359 17.77 1.63 -22.48
N THR A 360 18.61 1.76 -21.46
CA THR A 360 19.83 2.59 -21.47
C THR A 360 21.12 1.78 -21.33
N LYS A 361 21.02 0.54 -20.85
CA LYS A 361 22.11 -0.41 -20.60
C LYS A 361 21.70 -1.82 -20.98
N ASN A 362 22.66 -2.75 -21.01
CA ASN A 362 22.36 -4.17 -21.20
C ASN A 362 21.43 -4.65 -20.09
N VAL A 363 20.44 -5.46 -20.45
CA VAL A 363 19.48 -6.06 -19.52
C VAL A 363 19.30 -7.54 -19.86
N ALA A 364 19.17 -8.34 -18.82
CA ALA A 364 18.73 -9.73 -18.90
C ALA A 364 17.59 -9.91 -17.87
N GLY A 365 16.57 -10.68 -18.20
CA GLY A 365 15.39 -10.80 -17.35
C GLY A 365 14.27 -11.54 -18.05
N PHE A 366 13.03 -11.18 -17.74
CA PHE A 366 11.86 -11.82 -18.30
C PHE A 366 10.77 -10.82 -18.71
N ILE A 367 9.83 -11.29 -19.52
CA ILE A 367 8.61 -10.56 -19.89
C ILE A 367 7.44 -11.50 -19.65
N THR A 368 6.42 -11.03 -18.92
CA THR A 368 5.22 -11.83 -18.60
C THR A 368 3.95 -11.00 -18.78
N SER A 369 2.82 -11.65 -19.03
CA SER A 369 1.52 -10.99 -18.85
C SER A 369 1.13 -10.88 -17.36
N PRO A 370 0.23 -9.95 -16.99
CA PRO A 370 -0.20 -9.78 -15.59
C PRO A 370 -0.91 -11.00 -14.97
N GLU A 371 -1.55 -11.84 -15.79
CA GLU A 371 -2.30 -13.02 -15.34
C GLU A 371 -1.43 -14.28 -15.17
N TYR A 372 -0.16 -14.25 -15.61
CA TYR A 372 0.72 -15.42 -15.58
C TYR A 372 0.85 -16.00 -14.16
N LYS A 373 0.58 -17.30 -13.99
CA LYS A 373 0.56 -18.02 -12.70
C LYS A 373 -0.37 -17.46 -11.61
N THR A 374 -1.32 -16.60 -11.96
CA THR A 374 -2.27 -16.01 -10.98
C THR A 374 -3.63 -16.69 -10.95
N ASN A 375 -3.94 -17.51 -11.97
CA ASN A 375 -5.28 -18.01 -12.26
C ASN A 375 -6.38 -16.95 -12.44
N LEU A 376 -6.01 -15.66 -12.51
CA LEU A 376 -6.96 -14.58 -12.75
C LEU A 376 -7.45 -14.58 -14.19
N THR A 377 -8.64 -14.04 -14.34
CA THR A 377 -9.23 -13.66 -15.61
C THR A 377 -9.28 -12.14 -15.66
N LEU A 378 -8.61 -11.52 -16.62
CA LEU A 378 -8.55 -10.07 -16.74
C LEU A 378 -9.48 -9.53 -17.83
N PRO A 379 -10.07 -8.32 -17.64
CA PRO A 379 -11.12 -7.80 -18.51
C PRO A 379 -10.64 -7.27 -19.86
N TYR A 380 -9.33 -7.09 -20.03
CA TYR A 380 -8.76 -6.50 -21.24
C TYR A 380 -8.51 -7.53 -22.33
N THR A 381 -8.82 -7.16 -23.58
CA THR A 381 -8.63 -8.01 -24.77
C THR A 381 -7.18 -8.03 -25.25
N SER A 382 -6.39 -7.00 -24.95
CA SER A 382 -4.98 -6.91 -25.36
C SER A 382 -4.11 -6.46 -24.18
N ASP A 383 -2.88 -6.95 -24.14
CA ASP A 383 -1.83 -6.57 -23.19
C ASP A 383 -0.60 -6.28 -24.02
N SER A 384 -0.08 -5.07 -23.91
CA SER A 384 1.02 -4.58 -24.73
C SER A 384 2.17 -4.12 -23.86
N GLN A 385 3.37 -4.55 -24.22
CA GLN A 385 4.61 -4.15 -23.59
C GLN A 385 5.56 -3.64 -24.66
N HIS A 386 5.82 -2.35 -24.59
CA HIS A 386 6.73 -1.65 -25.47
C HIS A 386 8.04 -1.40 -24.75
N TYR A 387 9.17 -1.68 -25.39
CA TYR A 387 10.52 -1.35 -24.96
C TYR A 387 11.18 -0.49 -26.02
N TYR A 388 11.91 0.55 -25.63
CA TYR A 388 12.56 1.46 -26.57
C TYR A 388 13.92 1.95 -26.09
N SER A 389 14.74 2.40 -27.03
CA SER A 389 16.11 2.86 -26.80
C SER A 389 16.56 3.90 -27.81
N ASP A 390 17.49 4.77 -27.41
CA ASP A 390 18.01 5.84 -28.28
C ASP A 390 18.94 5.29 -29.38
N GLY A 391 19.59 4.14 -29.14
CA GLY A 391 20.48 3.44 -30.08
C GLY A 391 20.17 1.94 -30.15
N PRO A 392 20.71 1.20 -31.13
CA PRO A 392 20.25 -0.16 -31.40
C PRO A 392 20.68 -1.18 -30.34
N PHE A 393 19.75 -2.06 -30.01
CA PHE A 393 19.95 -3.23 -29.16
C PHE A 393 19.73 -4.51 -29.97
N LYS A 394 20.53 -5.55 -29.68
CA LYS A 394 20.20 -6.92 -30.05
C LYS A 394 19.29 -7.48 -28.96
N TYR A 395 18.03 -7.66 -29.33
CA TYR A 395 17.04 -8.36 -28.53
C TYR A 395 17.17 -9.85 -28.78
N THR A 396 17.17 -10.63 -27.71
CA THR A 396 17.11 -12.09 -27.76
C THR A 396 16.02 -12.55 -26.80
N PHE A 397 15.13 -13.41 -27.27
CA PHE A 397 14.02 -13.90 -26.47
C PHE A 397 13.75 -15.38 -26.68
N THR A 398 13.22 -16.01 -25.64
CA THR A 398 12.82 -17.42 -25.65
C THR A 398 11.47 -17.54 -24.95
N VAL A 399 10.46 -18.05 -25.66
CA VAL A 399 9.14 -18.32 -25.06
C VAL A 399 9.25 -19.60 -24.23
N GLN A 400 9.05 -19.46 -22.92
CA GLN A 400 9.09 -20.56 -21.96
C GLN A 400 7.70 -21.17 -21.75
N ASP A 401 6.69 -20.31 -21.68
CA ASP A 401 5.31 -20.69 -21.40
C ASP A 401 4.35 -19.69 -22.07
N VAL A 402 3.26 -20.18 -22.63
CA VAL A 402 2.20 -19.34 -23.22
C VAL A 402 0.91 -20.12 -23.35
N ASP A 403 -0.20 -19.54 -22.87
CA ASP A 403 -1.54 -20.04 -23.16
C ASP A 403 -2.06 -19.46 -24.48
N LEU A 404 -2.17 -20.29 -25.50
CA LEU A 404 -2.74 -19.93 -26.81
C LEU A 404 -4.13 -20.52 -27.05
N SER A 405 -4.78 -21.05 -26.00
CA SER A 405 -6.14 -21.58 -26.08
C SER A 405 -7.16 -20.47 -26.40
N GLN A 406 -8.36 -20.87 -26.83
CA GLN A 406 -9.48 -19.93 -27.06
C GLN A 406 -9.14 -18.79 -28.03
N ASN A 407 -8.40 -19.10 -29.11
CA ASN A 407 -7.98 -18.15 -30.15
C ASN A 407 -7.13 -16.98 -29.64
N LYS A 408 -6.39 -17.17 -28.54
CA LYS A 408 -5.40 -16.20 -28.07
C LYS A 408 -4.18 -16.19 -28.99
N SER A 409 -3.47 -15.06 -29.01
CA SER A 409 -2.23 -14.91 -29.78
C SER A 409 -1.17 -14.13 -29.02
N LEU A 410 0.10 -14.45 -29.29
CA LEU A 410 1.27 -13.74 -28.80
C LEU A 410 2.05 -13.22 -30.01
N GLN A 411 2.21 -11.92 -30.12
CA GLN A 411 3.02 -11.27 -31.14
C GLN A 411 4.24 -10.63 -30.50
N ILE A 412 5.42 -10.87 -31.09
CA ILE A 412 6.67 -10.22 -30.69
C ILE A 412 7.24 -9.55 -31.92
N SER A 413 7.43 -8.24 -31.85
CA SER A 413 7.96 -7.42 -32.96
C SER A 413 9.19 -6.65 -32.53
N ILE A 414 10.19 -6.54 -33.41
CA ILE A 414 11.39 -5.72 -33.23
C ILE A 414 11.46 -4.76 -34.40
N TYR A 415 11.58 -3.47 -34.09
CA TYR A 415 11.61 -2.41 -35.09
C TYR A 415 12.90 -1.59 -35.00
N ASN A 416 13.44 -1.26 -36.16
CA ASN A 416 14.56 -0.35 -36.30
C ASN A 416 14.09 0.94 -37.00
N LYS A 417 14.02 2.03 -36.22
CA LYS A 417 13.63 3.36 -36.71
C LYS A 417 14.56 3.93 -37.78
N GLN A 418 15.86 3.63 -37.74
CA GLN A 418 16.82 4.19 -38.69
C GLN A 418 16.81 3.48 -40.04
N THR A 419 16.59 2.16 -40.07
CA THR A 419 16.61 1.35 -41.29
C THR A 419 15.23 0.97 -41.81
N SER A 420 14.17 1.32 -41.07
CA SER A 420 12.80 0.83 -41.28
C SER A 420 12.68 -0.70 -41.28
N GLY A 421 13.68 -1.39 -40.76
CA GLY A 421 13.69 -2.85 -40.66
C GLY A 421 12.76 -3.35 -39.57
N PHE A 422 12.09 -4.46 -39.84
CA PHE A 422 11.04 -5.01 -38.98
C PHE A 422 11.10 -6.54 -38.96
N VAL A 423 11.12 -7.12 -37.76
CA VAL A 423 10.93 -8.56 -37.54
C VAL A 423 9.71 -8.72 -36.68
N SER A 424 8.77 -9.58 -37.09
CA SER A 424 7.62 -9.95 -36.28
C SER A 424 7.38 -11.44 -36.36
N VAL A 425 7.07 -12.03 -35.21
CA VAL A 425 6.64 -13.41 -35.07
C VAL A 425 5.31 -13.42 -34.34
N VAL A 426 4.35 -14.17 -34.88
CA VAL A 426 3.01 -14.32 -34.31
C VAL A 426 2.76 -15.79 -34.00
N TYR A 427 2.49 -16.07 -32.73
CA TYR A 427 2.12 -17.38 -32.24
C TYR A 427 0.62 -17.45 -31.93
N ASN A 428 0.00 -18.57 -32.27
CA ASN A 428 -1.40 -18.89 -31.98
C ASN A 428 -1.58 -20.42 -31.93
N SER A 429 -2.80 -20.91 -31.68
CA SER A 429 -3.06 -22.35 -31.59
C SER A 429 -2.68 -23.16 -32.84
N SER A 430 -2.69 -22.55 -34.02
CA SER A 430 -2.33 -23.17 -35.30
C SER A 430 -0.84 -23.01 -35.64
N ASN A 431 -0.16 -22.08 -35.00
CA ASN A 431 1.28 -21.80 -35.14
C ASN A 431 1.90 -21.59 -33.74
N PRO A 432 2.01 -22.64 -32.92
CA PRO A 432 2.58 -22.51 -31.58
C PRO A 432 4.09 -22.24 -31.64
N PRO A 433 4.67 -21.57 -30.62
CA PRO A 433 6.11 -21.41 -30.55
C PRO A 433 6.77 -22.77 -30.32
N ILE A 434 7.94 -22.97 -30.91
CA ILE A 434 8.84 -24.02 -30.44
C ILE A 434 9.44 -23.51 -29.13
N LEU A 435 8.91 -23.99 -28.01
CA LEU A 435 9.35 -23.61 -26.67
C LEU A 435 10.86 -23.84 -26.53
N ASN A 436 11.52 -23.02 -25.71
CA ASN A 436 12.97 -23.06 -25.48
C ASN A 436 13.84 -22.77 -26.71
N THR A 437 13.27 -22.24 -27.79
CA THR A 437 14.04 -21.81 -28.96
C THR A 437 14.41 -20.34 -28.84
N VAL A 438 15.67 -20.02 -29.17
CA VAL A 438 16.19 -18.66 -29.14
C VAL A 438 15.82 -17.94 -30.43
N PHE A 439 15.13 -16.81 -30.29
CA PHE A 439 14.90 -15.84 -31.37
C PHE A 439 15.69 -14.57 -31.08
N SER A 440 16.20 -13.92 -32.12
CA SER A 440 16.91 -12.66 -31.96
C SER A 440 16.69 -11.70 -33.12
N GLY A 441 16.79 -10.41 -32.85
CA GLY A 441 16.72 -9.33 -33.84
C GLY A 441 17.40 -8.07 -33.32
N VAL A 442 17.75 -7.17 -34.23
CA VAL A 442 18.39 -5.88 -33.88
C VAL A 442 17.43 -4.75 -34.20
N GLY A 443 17.19 -3.87 -33.23
CA GLY A 443 16.31 -2.73 -33.38
C GLY A 443 16.46 -1.74 -32.24
N ASN A 444 15.67 -0.67 -32.30
CA ASN A 444 15.62 0.33 -31.24
C ASN A 444 14.37 0.16 -30.40
N GLU A 445 13.39 -0.60 -30.89
CA GLU A 445 12.12 -0.87 -30.24
C GLU A 445 11.77 -2.36 -30.31
N MET A 446 11.07 -2.83 -29.27
CA MET A 446 10.49 -4.16 -29.22
C MET A 446 9.09 -4.07 -28.61
N ASP A 447 8.13 -4.71 -29.25
CA ASP A 447 6.75 -4.84 -28.78
C ASP A 447 6.42 -6.30 -28.50
N VAL A 448 5.77 -6.54 -27.37
CA VAL A 448 5.18 -7.83 -26.99
C VAL A 448 3.70 -7.61 -26.77
N ILE A 449 2.87 -8.24 -27.59
CA ILE A 449 1.41 -8.08 -27.56
C ILE A 449 0.77 -9.44 -27.36
N TYR A 450 0.02 -9.59 -26.26
CA TYR A 450 -0.78 -10.77 -25.99
C TYR A 450 -2.27 -10.44 -26.10
N SER A 451 -2.96 -11.11 -27.02
CA SER A 451 -4.33 -10.78 -27.42
C SER A 451 -5.28 -11.95 -27.16
N SER A 452 -6.51 -11.60 -26.81
CA SER A 452 -7.65 -12.49 -26.60
C SER A 452 -8.86 -11.93 -27.35
N PRO A 453 -9.66 -12.76 -28.04
CA PRO A 453 -10.81 -12.30 -28.82
C PRO A 453 -11.95 -11.76 -27.94
N ASN A 454 -12.09 -12.28 -26.72
CA ASN A 454 -13.14 -11.91 -25.78
C ASN A 454 -12.53 -11.17 -24.58
N SER A 455 -13.26 -10.16 -24.10
CA SER A 455 -13.01 -9.59 -22.77
C SER A 455 -13.25 -10.69 -21.73
N ASN A 456 -12.44 -10.74 -20.68
CA ASN A 456 -12.48 -11.79 -19.65
C ASN A 456 -12.11 -13.20 -20.13
N ALA A 457 -11.21 -13.37 -21.12
CA ALA A 457 -10.70 -14.70 -21.47
C ALA A 457 -9.18 -14.88 -21.25
N LYS A 458 -8.49 -13.85 -20.77
CA LYS A 458 -7.06 -13.95 -20.43
C LYS A 458 -6.86 -14.66 -19.10
N LYS A 459 -6.72 -15.98 -19.21
CA LYS A 459 -6.20 -16.91 -18.20
C LYS A 459 -4.91 -17.54 -18.72
N GLY A 460 -4.05 -18.04 -17.85
CA GLY A 460 -2.82 -18.76 -18.20
C GLY A 460 -1.63 -17.84 -18.47
N GLY A 461 -1.80 -16.86 -19.36
CA GLY A 461 -0.79 -15.83 -19.64
C GLY A 461 0.45 -16.35 -20.38
N PHE A 462 1.57 -15.64 -20.25
CA PHE A 462 2.84 -16.04 -20.87
C PHE A 462 4.07 -15.68 -20.03
N TYR A 463 5.19 -16.36 -20.31
CA TYR A 463 6.53 -16.09 -19.79
C TYR A 463 7.58 -16.20 -20.91
N ILE A 464 8.41 -15.17 -21.02
CA ILE A 464 9.48 -15.06 -22.01
C ILE A 464 10.78 -14.71 -21.28
N ASP A 465 11.84 -15.48 -21.50
CA ASP A 465 13.19 -15.04 -21.16
C ASP A 465 13.65 -13.99 -22.15
N PHE A 466 14.26 -12.92 -21.65
CA PHE A 466 14.56 -11.73 -22.43
C PHE A 466 15.96 -11.21 -22.13
N THR A 467 16.71 -10.90 -23.18
CA THR A 467 17.92 -10.09 -23.07
C THR A 467 17.93 -9.00 -24.13
N ALA A 468 18.45 -7.84 -23.77
CA ALA A 468 18.77 -6.78 -24.70
C ALA A 468 20.21 -6.33 -24.45
N THR A 469 21.04 -6.46 -25.48
CA THR A 469 22.46 -6.04 -25.42
C THR A 469 22.68 -4.88 -26.37
N LYS A 470 23.30 -3.81 -25.88
CA LYS A 470 23.60 -2.63 -26.68
C LYS A 470 24.55 -3.01 -27.81
N THR A 471 24.26 -2.56 -29.02
CA THR A 471 25.06 -2.88 -30.21
C THR A 471 25.59 -1.62 -30.87
N LYS A 472 26.62 -1.79 -31.71
CA LYS A 472 27.09 -0.71 -32.59
C LYS A 472 26.11 -0.50 -33.72
N GLU A 473 25.92 0.75 -34.15
CA GLU A 473 24.99 1.11 -35.25
C GLU A 473 25.24 0.32 -36.54
N SER A 474 26.49 -0.08 -36.82
CA SER A 474 26.84 -0.88 -37.98
C SER A 474 26.22 -2.30 -37.98
N ALA A 475 25.90 -2.85 -36.82
CA ALA A 475 25.29 -4.19 -36.68
C ALA A 475 23.79 -4.19 -37.01
N ALA A 476 23.14 -3.02 -37.03
CA ALA A 476 21.72 -2.86 -37.35
C ALA A 476 21.36 -3.15 -38.82
N LYS A 477 22.36 -3.41 -39.67
CA LYS A 477 22.18 -3.75 -41.09
C LYS A 477 22.00 -5.26 -41.36
N PHE A 478 22.21 -6.12 -40.36
CA PHE A 478 22.06 -7.58 -40.50
C PHE A 478 20.76 -8.06 -39.86
N PHE A 479 19.73 -8.27 -40.68
CA PHE A 479 18.53 -9.00 -40.29
C PHE A 479 18.73 -10.48 -40.58
N GLY A 480 19.06 -11.27 -39.56
CA GLY A 480 19.18 -12.72 -39.66
C GLY A 480 18.43 -13.38 -38.52
N VAL A 481 17.43 -14.20 -38.85
CA VAL A 481 16.83 -15.14 -37.90
C VAL A 481 17.84 -16.27 -37.71
N ILE A 482 18.55 -16.29 -36.58
CA ILE A 482 19.37 -17.43 -36.20
C ILE A 482 18.54 -18.28 -35.23
N VAL A 483 17.96 -19.37 -35.73
CA VAL A 483 17.40 -20.43 -34.89
C VAL A 483 18.57 -21.24 -34.35
N ILE A 484 18.93 -21.06 -33.08
CA ILE A 484 19.91 -21.90 -32.41
C ILE A 484 19.14 -22.97 -31.63
N CYS A 485 19.15 -24.21 -32.12
CA CYS A 485 18.68 -25.35 -31.34
C CYS A 485 19.69 -25.62 -30.22
N ALA A 486 19.30 -25.42 -28.97
CA ALA A 486 20.09 -25.86 -27.83
C ALA A 486 20.09 -27.39 -27.80
N ILE A 487 21.22 -28.00 -28.16
CA ILE A 487 21.45 -29.44 -27.95
C ILE A 487 21.62 -29.65 -26.44
N ILE A 488 20.60 -30.19 -25.79
CA ILE A 488 20.72 -30.70 -24.43
C ILE A 488 21.66 -31.92 -24.49
N SER A 489 22.92 -31.74 -24.11
CA SER A 489 23.79 -32.88 -23.82
C SER A 489 23.32 -33.48 -22.51
N SER A 490 22.60 -34.60 -22.59
CA SER A 490 22.44 -35.53 -21.47
C SER A 490 23.84 -36.00 -21.05
N ARG A 491 24.31 -35.57 -19.89
CA ARG A 491 25.33 -36.32 -19.16
C ARG A 491 24.63 -37.19 -18.14
N LEU A 492 24.62 -38.49 -18.45
CA LEU A 492 24.54 -39.55 -17.46
C LEU A 492 25.51 -39.24 -16.31
N PHE A 493 25.00 -39.18 -15.08
CA PHE A 493 25.30 -40.10 -13.97
C PHE A 493 24.38 -39.80 -12.79
#